data_AF-A0A6G3WXK3-F1
#
_entry.id   AF-A0A6G3WXK3-F1
#
_cell.length_a   1.000
_cell.length_b   1.000
_cell.length_c   1.000
_cell.angle_alpha   90.00
_cell.angle_beta   90.00
_cell.angle_gamma   90.00
#
_symmetry.space_group_name_H-M   'P 1'
#
loop_
_entity.id
_entity.type
_entity.pdbx_description
1 polymer ?
#
loop_
_entity_poly.entity_id
_entity_poly.type
_entity_poly.pdbx_seq_one_letter_code
_entity_poly.pdbx_strand_id
1 'polypeptide(L)'
;SRESAESPQLFSPPELNRQIWDRATARLLAKMLGEFAYEKIIEPVPEPGTGGRHRLTLDDGGALAFTARRGVYGSWRVDPDSIEVTAGPPAAHANGSAIAASDGPQPNGPATGSRPFRDPLTFLTRARDLLGLDGTTLGHLIRELTRTLSADARLDHTALTAEQLAALDYA
;
A
#
# COMPACT_ATOMS: atom_id res chain seq x y z
N SER A 1 40.46 -20.53 -9.06
CA SER A 1 39.15 -21.04 -9.50
C SER A 1 38.15 -20.78 -8.39
N ARG A 2 37.23 -19.83 -8.57
CA ARG A 2 36.13 -19.61 -7.61
C ARG A 2 34.99 -20.52 -8.06
N GLU A 3 34.59 -21.42 -7.18
CA GLU A 3 33.35 -22.21 -7.28
C GLU A 3 32.19 -21.27 -7.59
N SER A 4 31.54 -21.48 -8.72
CA SER A 4 30.25 -20.89 -9.03
C SER A 4 29.24 -21.45 -8.02
N ALA A 5 28.89 -20.67 -7.00
CA ALA A 5 27.81 -21.04 -6.11
C ALA A 5 26.51 -21.15 -6.94
N GLU A 6 25.95 -22.36 -7.04
CA GLU A 6 24.61 -22.58 -7.57
C GLU A 6 23.66 -21.62 -6.85
N SER A 7 22.98 -20.76 -7.61
CA SER A 7 21.93 -19.92 -7.05
C SER A 7 20.81 -20.87 -6.61
N PRO A 8 20.48 -20.95 -5.30
CA PRO A 8 19.44 -21.86 -4.84
C PRO A 8 18.14 -21.52 -5.55
N GLN A 9 17.53 -22.51 -6.21
CA GLN A 9 16.21 -22.33 -6.80
C GLN A 9 15.25 -21.95 -5.67
N LEU A 10 14.75 -20.72 -5.72
CA LEU A 10 13.77 -20.22 -4.76
C LEU A 10 12.48 -21.03 -4.94
N PHE A 11 12.12 -21.79 -3.91
CA PHE A 11 10.84 -22.48 -3.86
C PHE A 11 9.71 -21.46 -3.99
N SER A 12 8.91 -21.59 -5.05
CA SER A 12 7.75 -20.75 -5.31
C SER A 12 6.50 -21.63 -5.24
N PRO A 13 5.83 -21.71 -4.07
CA PRO A 13 4.58 -22.44 -3.94
C PRO A 13 3.55 -21.93 -4.95
N PRO A 14 2.67 -22.78 -5.50
CA PRO A 14 1.66 -22.35 -6.48
C PRO A 14 0.73 -21.25 -5.93
N GLU A 15 0.50 -21.24 -4.62
CA GLU A 15 -0.27 -20.21 -3.92
C GLU A 15 0.41 -18.83 -3.87
N LEU A 16 1.73 -18.75 -4.01
CA LEU A 16 2.52 -17.51 -3.97
C LEU A 16 2.96 -17.10 -5.38
N ASN A 17 2.00 -16.65 -6.18
CA ASN A 17 2.24 -16.03 -7.48
C ASN A 17 1.86 -14.54 -7.48
N ARG A 18 2.37 -13.79 -8.48
CA ARG A 18 2.18 -12.33 -8.58
C ARG A 18 0.72 -11.91 -8.50
N GLN A 19 -0.17 -12.58 -9.22
CA GLN A 19 -1.58 -12.17 -9.30
C GLN A 19 -2.29 -12.34 -7.95
N ILE A 20 -2.07 -13.47 -7.27
CA ILE A 20 -2.64 -13.71 -5.93
C ILE A 20 -2.04 -12.71 -4.93
N TRP A 21 -0.73 -12.51 -4.97
CA TRP A 21 -0.05 -11.58 -4.08
C TRP A 21 -0.55 -10.14 -4.26
N ASP A 22 -0.59 -9.63 -5.48
CA ASP A 22 -1.06 -8.27 -5.78
C ASP A 22 -2.50 -8.04 -5.30
N ARG A 23 -3.35 -9.07 -5.39
CA ARG A 23 -4.73 -9.00 -4.91
C ARG A 23 -4.80 -8.99 -3.39
N ALA A 24 -4.05 -9.87 -2.72
CA ALA A 24 -3.99 -9.93 -1.26
C ALA A 24 -3.44 -8.63 -0.67
N THR A 25 -2.36 -8.07 -1.24
CA THR A 25 -1.76 -6.82 -0.76
C THR A 25 -2.66 -5.61 -0.98
N ALA A 26 -3.34 -5.52 -2.14
CA ALA A 26 -4.29 -4.44 -2.40
C ALA A 26 -5.47 -4.46 -1.41
N ARG A 27 -6.02 -5.64 -1.12
CA ARG A 27 -7.12 -5.82 -0.15
C ARG A 27 -6.68 -5.49 1.27
N LEU A 28 -5.49 -5.95 1.67
CA LEU A 28 -4.96 -5.65 2.99
C LEU A 28 -4.73 -4.15 3.15
N LEU A 29 -4.12 -3.48 2.16
CA LEU A 29 -3.93 -2.04 2.18
C LEU A 29 -5.27 -1.28 2.27
N ALA A 30 -6.27 -1.66 1.46
CA ALA A 30 -7.59 -1.06 1.52
C ALA A 30 -8.25 -1.23 2.89
N LYS A 31 -8.11 -2.43 3.50
CA LYS A 31 -8.58 -2.69 4.85
C LYS A 31 -7.86 -1.79 5.86
N MET A 32 -6.52 -1.73 5.82
CA MET A 32 -5.75 -0.88 6.73
C MET A 32 -6.18 0.59 6.65
N LEU A 33 -6.33 1.14 5.44
CA LEU A 33 -6.79 2.52 5.25
C LEU A 33 -8.21 2.72 5.81
N GLY A 34 -9.12 1.77 5.59
CA GLY A 34 -10.48 1.84 6.12
C GLY A 34 -10.53 1.77 7.65
N GLU A 35 -9.85 0.80 8.25
CA GLU A 35 -9.84 0.59 9.71
C GLU A 35 -9.12 1.74 10.43
N PHE A 36 -7.97 2.20 9.90
CA PHE A 36 -7.25 3.32 10.51
C PHE A 36 -8.04 4.63 10.40
N ALA A 37 -8.79 4.84 9.32
CA ALA A 37 -9.69 5.99 9.19
C ALA A 37 -10.88 5.91 10.15
N TYR A 38 -11.42 4.70 10.36
CA TYR A 38 -12.49 4.45 11.33
C TYR A 38 -12.04 4.76 12.78
N GLU A 39 -10.85 4.27 13.16
CA GLU A 39 -10.25 4.50 14.47
C GLU A 39 -9.62 5.89 14.63
N LYS A 40 -9.71 6.76 13.61
CA LYS A 40 -9.08 8.10 13.58
C LYS A 40 -7.57 8.10 13.80
N ILE A 41 -6.91 7.00 13.46
CA ILE A 41 -5.45 6.90 13.39
C ILE A 41 -4.96 7.71 12.18
N ILE A 42 -5.72 7.68 11.08
CA ILE A 42 -5.52 8.56 9.93
C ILE A 42 -6.80 9.35 9.65
N GLU A 43 -6.66 10.52 9.05
CA GLU A 43 -7.80 11.37 8.68
C GLU A 43 -7.71 11.76 7.19
N PRO A 44 -8.18 10.89 6.28
CA PRO A 44 -8.20 11.19 4.85
C PRO A 44 -9.13 12.37 4.55
N VAL A 45 -8.63 13.34 3.79
CA VAL A 45 -9.38 14.56 3.43
C VAL A 45 -10.20 14.27 2.16
N PRO A 46 -11.52 14.54 2.13
CA PRO A 46 -12.32 14.36 0.92
C PRO A 46 -11.91 15.36 -0.16
N GLU A 47 -11.88 14.92 -1.41
CA GLU A 47 -11.65 15.80 -2.57
C GLU A 47 -13.01 16.20 -3.17
N PRO A 48 -13.43 17.48 -3.08
CA PRO A 48 -14.75 17.90 -3.58
C PRO A 48 -14.92 17.66 -5.08
N GLY A 49 -16.12 17.22 -5.50
CA GLY A 49 -16.45 17.01 -6.91
C GLY A 49 -15.93 15.71 -7.53
N THR A 50 -15.28 14.83 -6.76
CA THR A 50 -14.61 13.62 -7.26
C THR A 50 -15.40 12.32 -7.05
N GLY A 51 -16.68 12.39 -6.64
CA GLY A 51 -17.50 11.20 -6.40
C GLY A 51 -17.06 10.35 -5.19
N GLY A 52 -16.41 10.96 -4.19
CA GLY A 52 -15.99 10.25 -2.97
C GLY A 52 -14.52 9.84 -2.96
N ARG A 53 -13.67 10.51 -3.76
CA ARG A 53 -12.21 10.38 -3.64
C ARG A 53 -11.72 11.11 -2.39
N HIS A 54 -10.74 10.51 -1.74
CA HIS A 54 -10.13 10.98 -0.51
C HIS A 54 -8.61 10.99 -0.70
N ARG A 55 -7.95 11.92 -0.02
CA ARG A 55 -6.50 12.12 -0.08
C ARG A 55 -5.89 11.99 1.31
N LEU A 56 -4.80 11.25 1.41
CA LEU A 56 -4.00 11.10 2.62
C LEU A 56 -2.56 11.54 2.33
N THR A 57 -2.05 12.54 3.05
CA THR A 57 -0.64 12.93 2.97
C THR A 57 0.22 11.92 3.75
N LEU A 58 1.38 11.55 3.19
CA LEU A 58 2.37 10.66 3.78
C LEU A 58 3.55 11.47 4.37
N ASP A 59 4.37 10.82 5.21
CA ASP A 59 5.48 11.47 5.92
C ASP A 59 6.55 12.03 4.97
N ASP A 60 6.70 11.40 3.80
CA ASP A 60 7.65 11.81 2.76
C ASP A 60 7.12 12.92 1.83
N GLY A 61 5.99 13.54 2.20
CA GLY A 61 5.34 14.58 1.41
C GLY A 61 4.58 14.05 0.18
N GLY A 62 4.61 12.75 -0.09
CA GLY A 62 3.74 12.12 -1.07
C GLY A 62 2.29 12.08 -0.59
N ALA A 63 1.40 11.62 -1.48
CA ALA A 63 -0.01 11.47 -1.12
C ALA A 63 -0.59 10.18 -1.70
N LEU A 64 -1.40 9.49 -0.92
CA LEU A 64 -2.34 8.50 -1.41
C LEU A 64 -3.65 9.18 -1.81
N ALA A 65 -4.25 8.69 -2.87
CA ALA A 65 -5.62 9.02 -3.22
C ALA A 65 -6.41 7.73 -3.48
N PHE A 66 -7.64 7.65 -3.01
CA PHE A 66 -8.48 6.45 -3.13
C PHE A 66 -9.95 6.82 -3.01
N THR A 67 -10.83 5.98 -3.54
CA THR A 67 -12.27 6.10 -3.33
C THR A 67 -12.70 5.26 -2.14
N ALA A 68 -13.65 5.77 -1.36
CA ALA A 68 -14.20 5.06 -0.23
C ALA A 68 -15.71 5.30 -0.11
N ARG A 69 -16.43 4.25 0.29
CA ARG A 69 -17.84 4.35 0.68
C ARG A 69 -17.93 4.38 2.20
N ARG A 70 -18.72 5.31 2.74
CA ARG A 70 -19.07 5.33 4.15
C ARG A 70 -20.29 4.48 4.40
N GLY A 71 -20.19 3.54 5.34
CA GLY A 71 -21.25 2.64 5.75
C GLY A 71 -21.96 3.10 7.03
N VAL A 72 -22.90 2.27 7.48
CA VAL A 72 -23.51 2.42 8.82
C VAL A 72 -22.43 2.31 9.90
N TYR A 73 -22.71 2.91 11.06
CA TYR A 73 -21.79 3.00 12.19
C TYR A 73 -20.45 3.72 11.89
N GLY A 74 -20.35 4.46 10.78
CA GLY A 74 -19.12 5.18 10.43
C GLY A 74 -18.05 4.32 9.77
N SER A 75 -18.36 3.06 9.43
CA SER A 75 -17.42 2.17 8.76
C SER A 75 -16.96 2.72 7.41
N TRP A 76 -15.69 2.46 7.07
CA TRP A 76 -15.10 2.81 5.79
C TRP A 76 -14.92 1.55 4.94
N ARG A 77 -15.31 1.63 3.66
CA ARG A 77 -14.93 0.63 2.66
C ARG A 77 -14.17 1.31 1.53
N VAL A 78 -12.85 1.18 1.57
CA VAL A 78 -11.94 1.63 0.51
C VAL A 78 -11.99 0.65 -0.65
N ASP A 79 -12.04 1.17 -1.88
CA ASP A 79 -11.90 0.36 -3.09
C ASP A 79 -10.40 0.06 -3.35
N PRO A 80 -9.94 -1.20 -3.27
CA PRO A 80 -8.54 -1.56 -3.42
C PRO A 80 -7.94 -1.19 -4.78
N ASP A 81 -8.75 -1.15 -5.85
CA ASP A 81 -8.26 -0.84 -7.19
C ASP A 81 -8.18 0.67 -7.47
N SER A 82 -8.74 1.49 -6.57
CA SER A 82 -8.71 2.95 -6.68
C SER A 82 -7.47 3.60 -6.05
N ILE A 83 -6.64 2.83 -5.34
CA ILE A 83 -5.55 3.36 -4.54
C ILE A 83 -4.39 3.75 -5.45
N GLU A 84 -4.13 5.04 -5.51
CA GLU A 84 -3.03 5.64 -6.26
C GLU A 84 -2.11 6.42 -5.34
N VAL A 85 -0.84 6.53 -5.75
CA VAL A 85 0.16 7.31 -5.04
C VAL A 85 0.80 8.35 -5.96
N THR A 86 0.93 9.56 -5.43
CA THR A 86 1.72 10.64 -6.04
C THR A 86 2.96 10.86 -5.19
N ALA A 87 4.13 10.92 -5.83
CA ALA A 87 5.38 11.15 -5.13
C ALA A 87 5.42 12.56 -4.51
N GLY A 88 6.06 12.68 -3.35
CA GLY A 88 6.36 13.97 -2.75
C GLY A 88 7.41 14.72 -3.56
N PRO A 89 7.61 16.02 -3.30
CA PRO A 89 8.74 16.75 -3.86
C PRO A 89 10.04 16.03 -3.44
N PRO A 90 11.06 15.97 -4.32
CA PRO A 90 12.36 15.44 -3.91
C PRO A 90 12.84 16.23 -2.69
N ALA A 91 13.25 15.51 -1.65
CA ALA A 91 13.78 16.13 -0.44
C ALA A 91 14.88 17.10 -0.86
N ALA A 92 14.74 18.39 -0.50
CA ALA A 92 15.79 19.36 -0.74
C ALA A 92 17.04 18.83 -0.03
N HIS A 93 18.04 18.40 -0.81
CA HIS A 93 19.29 17.93 -0.26
C HIS A 93 19.86 19.03 0.65
N ALA A 94 19.81 18.81 1.96
CA ALA A 94 20.46 19.66 2.95
C ALA A 94 21.97 19.43 2.88
N ASN A 95 22.58 19.80 1.75
CA ASN A 95 24.02 19.96 1.61
C ASN A 95 24.23 21.35 1.01
N GLY A 96 24.67 22.28 1.86
CA GLY A 96 25.09 23.60 1.41
C GLY A 96 26.25 23.47 0.42
N SER A 97 26.02 23.93 -0.80
CA SER A 97 26.93 24.79 -1.54
C SER A 97 26.24 25.25 -2.81
N ALA A 98 26.01 26.56 -2.93
CA ALA A 98 25.45 27.18 -4.12
C ALA A 98 26.42 26.98 -5.30
N ILE A 99 25.92 26.38 -6.37
CA ILE A 99 26.50 26.54 -7.71
C ILE A 99 25.37 26.93 -8.63
N ALA A 100 25.40 28.18 -9.07
CA ALA A 100 24.48 28.75 -10.04
C ALA A 100 24.63 28.07 -11.40
N ALA A 101 23.51 27.71 -12.02
CA ALA A 101 23.35 27.46 -13.47
C ALA A 101 21.84 27.57 -13.78
N SER A 102 21.40 28.72 -14.32
CA SER A 102 21.26 29.05 -15.75
C SER A 102 19.82 28.79 -16.23
N ASP A 103 19.08 29.90 -16.41
CA ASP A 103 17.79 29.96 -17.09
C ASP A 103 17.88 29.36 -18.49
N GLY A 104 17.23 28.23 -18.67
CA GLY A 104 16.91 27.64 -19.96
C GLY A 104 15.53 26.98 -19.85
N PRO A 105 14.68 26.98 -20.89
CA PRO A 105 13.38 26.32 -20.83
C PRO A 105 13.59 24.83 -20.52
N GLN A 106 13.21 24.40 -19.32
CA GLN A 106 13.24 22.98 -18.96
C GLN A 106 12.30 22.22 -19.92
N PRO A 107 12.78 21.16 -20.59
CA PRO A 107 11.90 20.31 -21.37
C PRO A 107 10.92 19.66 -20.39
N ASN A 108 9.64 19.65 -20.74
CA ASN A 108 8.55 19.04 -19.98
C ASN A 108 8.93 17.62 -19.51
N GLY A 109 9.50 17.51 -18.30
CA GLY A 109 9.68 16.23 -17.61
C GLY A 109 8.31 15.66 -17.30
N PRO A 110 8.16 14.33 -17.17
CA PRO A 110 6.86 13.73 -16.92
C PRO A 110 6.25 14.42 -15.70
N ALA A 111 5.04 14.96 -15.85
CA ALA A 111 4.23 15.40 -14.71
C ALA A 111 4.32 14.29 -13.65
N THR A 112 4.56 14.67 -12.40
CA THR A 112 4.60 13.76 -11.25
C THR A 112 3.25 13.04 -11.15
N GLY A 113 3.12 11.96 -11.93
CA GLY A 113 1.85 11.32 -12.21
C GLY A 113 1.48 10.38 -11.08
N SER A 114 0.19 10.34 -10.75
CA SER A 114 -0.32 9.32 -9.85
C SER A 114 -0.16 7.93 -10.48
N ARG A 115 0.18 6.93 -9.66
CA ARG A 115 0.35 5.54 -10.10
C ARG A 115 -0.37 4.58 -9.15
N PRO A 116 -0.85 3.41 -9.61
CA PRO A 116 -1.44 2.41 -8.73
C PRO A 116 -0.51 2.04 -7.57
N PHE A 117 -1.10 1.87 -6.39
CA PHE A 117 -0.36 1.58 -5.16
C PHE A 117 -1.06 0.49 -4.36
N ARG A 118 -0.40 -0.67 -4.24
CA ARG A 118 -0.95 -1.91 -3.67
C ARG A 118 -0.04 -2.54 -2.63
N ASP A 119 0.83 -1.75 -2.00
CA ASP A 119 1.86 -2.25 -1.10
C ASP A 119 1.65 -1.75 0.35
N PRO A 120 1.06 -2.58 1.23
CA PRO A 120 0.82 -2.22 2.63
C PRO A 120 2.12 -2.07 3.44
N LEU A 121 3.20 -2.76 3.07
CA LEU A 121 4.48 -2.64 3.78
C LEU A 121 5.15 -1.31 3.44
N THR A 122 5.14 -0.93 2.16
CA THR A 122 5.59 0.41 1.75
C THR A 122 4.70 1.52 2.34
N PHE A 123 3.40 1.27 2.55
CA PHE A 123 2.55 2.22 3.27
C PHE A 123 3.03 2.44 4.71
N LEU A 124 3.27 1.36 5.47
CA LEU A 124 3.75 1.46 6.85
C LEU A 124 5.07 2.21 6.97
N THR A 125 5.98 2.05 6.01
CA THR A 125 7.28 2.75 6.04
C THR A 125 7.15 4.23 5.67
N ARG A 126 6.22 4.60 4.79
CA ARG A 126 5.97 5.99 4.35
C ARG A 126 5.01 6.78 5.24
N ALA A 127 4.32 6.10 6.14
CA ALA A 127 3.38 6.68 7.10
C ALA A 127 3.76 6.36 8.56
N ARG A 128 5.01 5.98 8.82
CA ARG A 128 5.46 5.55 10.14
C ARG A 128 5.17 6.59 11.23
N ASP A 129 5.50 7.85 10.97
CA ASP A 129 5.36 8.94 11.93
C ASP A 129 3.87 9.33 12.04
N LEU A 130 3.14 9.38 10.91
CA LEU A 130 1.69 9.52 10.89
C LEU A 130 0.98 8.46 11.74
N LEU A 131 1.43 7.20 11.69
CA LEU A 131 0.84 6.08 12.42
C LEU A 131 1.38 5.96 13.86
N GLY A 132 2.30 6.82 14.29
CA GLY A 132 2.89 6.79 15.63
C GLY A 132 3.72 5.54 15.92
N LEU A 133 4.34 4.94 14.89
CA LEU A 133 5.05 3.67 15.01
C LEU A 133 6.53 3.89 15.32
N ASP A 134 7.01 3.37 16.45
CA ASP A 134 8.46 3.26 16.66
C ASP A 134 9.07 2.15 15.79
N GLY A 135 10.41 2.12 15.70
CA GLY A 135 11.12 1.16 14.85
C GLY A 135 10.91 -0.31 15.23
N THR A 136 10.76 -0.62 16.53
CA THR A 136 10.49 -1.97 17.03
C THR A 136 9.07 -2.41 16.68
N THR A 137 8.09 -1.54 16.94
CA THR A 137 6.68 -1.79 16.61
C THR A 137 6.48 -1.96 15.11
N LEU A 138 7.12 -1.12 14.28
CA LEU A 138 7.10 -1.27 12.82
C LEU A 138 7.65 -2.63 12.38
N GLY A 139 8.79 -3.06 12.93
CA GLY A 139 9.39 -4.35 12.61
C GLY A 139 8.48 -5.54 12.96
N HIS A 140 7.81 -5.47 14.11
CA HIS A 140 6.82 -6.48 14.48
C HIS A 140 5.62 -6.48 13.55
N LEU A 141 5.05 -5.31 13.22
CA LEU A 141 3.93 -5.21 12.29
C LEU A 141 4.27 -5.73 10.90
N ILE A 142 5.44 -5.40 10.35
CA ILE A 142 5.87 -5.94 9.04
C ILE A 142 5.90 -7.47 9.07
N ARG A 143 6.44 -8.07 10.13
CA ARG A 143 6.49 -9.54 10.26
C ARG A 143 5.10 -10.15 10.34
N GLU A 144 4.21 -9.60 11.18
CA GLU A 144 2.87 -10.14 11.34
C GLU A 144 2.03 -9.93 10.07
N LEU A 145 2.11 -8.76 9.41
CA LEU A 145 1.41 -8.53 8.13
C LEU A 145 1.93 -9.45 7.01
N THR A 146 3.22 -9.76 6.97
CA THR A 146 3.76 -10.71 5.99
C THR A 146 3.21 -12.12 6.21
N ARG A 147 2.97 -12.52 7.48
CA ARG A 147 2.29 -13.79 7.80
C ARG A 147 0.83 -13.74 7.38
N THR A 148 0.12 -12.64 7.64
CA THR A 148 -1.26 -12.44 7.18
C THR A 148 -1.35 -12.53 5.66
N LEU A 149 -0.48 -11.85 4.92
CA LEU A 149 -0.46 -11.89 3.46
C LEU A 149 -0.19 -13.29 2.91
N SER A 150 0.74 -14.02 3.52
CA SER A 150 1.01 -15.42 3.15
C SER A 150 -0.23 -16.31 3.39
N ALA A 151 -0.94 -16.11 4.50
CA ALA A 151 -2.16 -16.84 4.80
C ALA A 151 -3.30 -16.46 3.83
N ASP A 152 -3.48 -15.18 3.52
CA ASP A 152 -4.48 -14.69 2.59
C ASP A 152 -4.22 -15.20 1.16
N ALA A 153 -2.96 -15.23 0.72
CA ALA A 153 -2.59 -15.80 -0.57
C ALA A 153 -2.94 -17.30 -0.64
N ARG A 154 -2.70 -18.04 0.44
CA ARG A 154 -3.09 -19.45 0.53
C ARG A 154 -4.61 -19.63 0.51
N LEU A 155 -5.35 -18.80 1.25
CA LEU A 155 -6.83 -18.82 1.25
C LEU A 155 -7.40 -18.52 -0.12
N ASP A 156 -6.87 -17.51 -0.81
CA ASP A 156 -7.28 -17.15 -2.18
C ASP A 156 -7.00 -18.28 -3.18
N HIS A 157 -5.89 -18.99 -3.02
CA HIS A 157 -5.54 -20.12 -3.90
C HIS A 157 -6.55 -21.28 -3.82
N THR A 158 -7.12 -21.52 -2.63
CA THR A 158 -8.09 -22.60 -2.39
C THR A 158 -9.52 -22.10 -2.19
N ALA A 159 -9.81 -20.86 -2.57
CA ALA A 159 -11.10 -20.23 -2.29
C ALA A 159 -12.26 -20.92 -3.02
N LEU A 160 -13.30 -21.27 -2.28
CA LEU A 160 -14.57 -21.75 -2.81
C LEU A 160 -15.51 -20.57 -3.11
N THR A 161 -16.46 -20.76 -4.01
CA THR A 161 -17.51 -19.77 -4.25
C THR A 161 -18.44 -19.65 -3.05
N ALA A 162 -19.20 -18.56 -2.96
CA ALA A 162 -20.18 -18.38 -1.88
C ALA A 162 -21.23 -19.51 -1.86
N GLU A 163 -21.66 -19.98 -3.03
CA GLU A 163 -22.59 -21.11 -3.17
C GLU A 163 -21.98 -22.41 -2.65
N GLN A 164 -20.73 -22.70 -3.02
CA GLN A 164 -20.02 -23.88 -2.54
C GLN A 164 -19.80 -23.84 -1.02
N LEU A 165 -19.42 -22.67 -0.47
CA LEU A 165 -19.26 -22.48 0.97
C LEU A 165 -20.56 -22.70 1.74
N ALA A 166 -21.69 -22.24 1.19
CA ALA A 166 -23.00 -22.41 1.81
C ALA A 166 -23.48 -23.87 1.83
N ALA A 167 -22.90 -24.73 0.99
CA ALA A 167 -23.21 -26.15 0.90
C ALA A 167 -22.28 -27.05 1.73
N LEU A 168 -21.30 -26.49 2.45
CA LEU A 168 -20.41 -27.27 3.31
C LEU A 168 -21.14 -27.69 4.61
N ASP A 169 -20.93 -28.93 5.02
CA ASP A 169 -21.37 -29.41 6.33
C ASP A 169 -20.56 -28.73 7.44
N TYR A 170 -21.22 -28.47 8.58
CA TYR A 170 -20.52 -28.01 9.78
C TYR A 170 -19.68 -29.18 10.33
N ALA A 171 -18.35 -29.02 10.30
CA ALA A 171 -17.40 -29.93 10.93
C ALA A 171 -17.31 -29.71 12.45
#